data_AF-A0A9E3W621-F1
#
_entry.id   AF-A0A9E3W621-F1
#
_cell.length_a   1.000
_cell.length_b   1.000
_cell.length_c   1.000
_cell.angle_alpha   90.00
_cell.angle_beta   90.00
_cell.angle_gamma   90.00
#
_symmetry.space_group_name_H-M   'P 1'
#
loop_
_entity.id
_entity.type
_entity.pdbx_description
1 polymer ?
#
loop_
_entity_poly.entity_id
_entity_poly.type
_entity_poly.pdbx_seq_one_letter_code
_entity_poly.pdbx_strand_id
1 'polypeptide(L)'
;MVMGNPARPEQQAAMLRGITERMGLPPIRTLCKEPDVLGVYRITVDYYDRRAHDSCATLVIRRSGAQLAMHYQRAFDQKPILYPIATIQLEAFSHALQTLKFDTLSDQPEIPLYGLDFWMVERAAGTFVHSVIISPQTAPGRHADLVRAIQTHLPEALRLIV
;
A
#
# COMPACT_ATOMS: atom_id res chain seq x y z
N MET A 1 -8.36 -20.73 26.68
CA MET A 1 -8.65 -19.69 25.68
C MET A 1 -7.60 -18.61 25.88
N VAL A 2 -6.51 -18.66 25.10
CA VAL A 2 -5.43 -17.68 25.22
C VAL A 2 -5.92 -16.40 24.54
N MET A 3 -6.22 -15.39 25.33
CA MET A 3 -6.48 -14.04 24.83
C MET A 3 -5.19 -13.54 24.19
N GLY A 4 -5.10 -13.63 22.86
CA GLY A 4 -3.99 -13.07 22.10
C GLY A 4 -3.94 -11.56 22.38
N ASN A 5 -2.82 -11.12 22.95
CA ASN A 5 -2.55 -9.70 23.19
C ASN A 5 -2.68 -8.96 21.85
N PRO A 6 -3.52 -7.93 21.68
CA PRO A 6 -3.63 -7.25 20.40
C PRO A 6 -2.24 -6.72 19.97
N ALA A 7 -1.89 -6.87 18.69
CA ALA A 7 -0.70 -6.20 18.17
C ALA A 7 -0.89 -4.73 18.45
N ARG A 8 0.14 -4.11 19.01
CA ARG A 8 0.20 -2.66 18.95
C ARG A 8 0.33 -2.31 17.45
N PRO A 9 -0.50 -1.43 16.89
CA PRO A 9 -0.43 -1.02 15.48
C PRO A 9 1.00 -0.64 15.04
N GLU A 10 1.80 -0.13 15.97
CA GLU A 10 3.22 0.17 15.81
C GLU A 10 4.08 -1.03 15.36
N GLN A 11 3.81 -2.24 15.87
CA GLN A 11 4.55 -3.44 15.50
C GLN A 11 4.24 -3.87 14.06
N GLN A 12 2.96 -3.82 13.65
CA GLN A 12 2.55 -4.10 12.27
C GLN A 12 3.14 -3.06 11.31
N ALA A 13 3.11 -1.78 11.70
CA ALA A 13 3.72 -0.71 10.93
C ALA A 13 5.23 -0.94 10.73
N ALA A 14 5.95 -1.33 11.79
CA ALA A 14 7.38 -1.61 11.71
C ALA A 14 7.68 -2.81 10.81
N MET A 15 6.89 -3.87 10.90
CA MET A 15 7.02 -5.05 10.03
C MET A 15 6.83 -4.69 8.55
N LEU A 16 5.74 -3.98 8.22
CA LEU A 16 5.41 -3.58 6.85
C LEU A 16 6.45 -2.61 6.28
N ARG A 17 6.93 -1.63 7.07
CA ARG A 17 8.03 -0.76 6.65
C ARG A 17 9.32 -1.55 6.42
N GLY A 18 9.61 -2.54 7.26
CA GLY A 18 10.74 -3.44 7.11
C GLY A 18 10.75 -4.21 5.78
N ILE A 19 9.58 -4.49 5.18
CA ILE A 19 9.50 -5.07 3.82
C ILE A 19 10.09 -4.08 2.81
N THR A 20 9.65 -2.82 2.83
CA THR A 20 10.12 -1.79 1.90
C THR A 20 11.61 -1.48 2.06
N GLU A 21 12.12 -1.51 3.30
CA GLU A 21 13.54 -1.33 3.61
C GLU A 21 14.40 -2.47 3.04
N ARG A 22 13.97 -3.73 3.19
CA ARG A 22 14.67 -4.89 2.62
C ARG A 22 14.70 -4.90 1.10
N MET A 23 13.72 -4.25 0.46
CA MET A 23 13.69 -4.03 -0.98
C MET A 23 14.52 -2.81 -1.42
N GLY A 24 15.15 -2.09 -0.48
CA GLY A 24 15.94 -0.89 -0.78
C GLY A 24 15.11 0.30 -1.26
N LEU A 25 13.80 0.33 -0.97
CA LEU A 25 12.92 1.37 -1.46
C LEU A 25 13.03 2.64 -0.60
N PRO A 26 13.12 3.82 -1.21
CA PRO A 26 13.14 5.06 -0.45
C PRO A 26 11.78 5.28 0.25
N PRO A 27 11.76 5.93 1.42
CA PRO A 27 10.51 6.36 2.05
C PRO A 27 9.67 7.24 1.11
N ILE A 28 8.34 7.14 1.17
CA ILE A 28 7.47 7.90 0.24
C ILE A 28 7.65 9.41 0.36
N ARG A 29 8.01 9.90 1.56
CA ARG A 29 8.34 11.29 1.83
C ARG A 29 9.50 11.78 0.97
N THR A 30 10.47 10.92 0.69
CA THR A 30 11.61 11.25 -0.16
C THR A 30 11.18 11.36 -1.61
N LEU A 31 10.37 10.41 -2.08
CA LEU A 31 9.84 10.41 -3.45
C LEU A 31 9.00 11.67 -3.74
N CYS A 32 8.16 12.09 -2.79
CA CYS A 32 7.35 13.30 -2.94
C CYS A 32 8.14 14.61 -3.04
N LYS A 33 9.43 14.62 -2.71
CA LYS A 33 10.30 15.79 -2.83
C LYS A 33 11.01 15.88 -4.18
N GLU A 34 10.91 14.83 -5.00
CA GLU A 34 11.50 14.86 -6.33
C GLU A 34 10.81 15.91 -7.22
N PRO A 35 11.54 16.56 -8.12
CA PRO A 35 10.96 17.45 -9.12
C PRO A 35 9.83 16.76 -9.90
N ASP A 36 8.80 17.55 -10.22
CA ASP A 36 7.62 17.15 -10.98
C ASP A 36 6.72 16.07 -10.35
N VAL A 37 7.02 15.58 -9.14
CA VAL A 37 6.09 14.71 -8.39
C VAL A 37 4.96 15.53 -7.81
N LEU A 38 3.73 15.14 -8.14
CA LEU A 38 2.49 15.71 -7.63
C LEU A 38 1.95 14.93 -6.43
N GLY A 39 2.20 13.63 -6.40
CA GLY A 39 1.76 12.74 -5.32
C GLY A 39 2.31 11.34 -5.48
N VAL A 40 2.32 10.61 -4.38
CA VAL A 40 2.76 9.21 -4.33
C VAL A 40 1.75 8.40 -3.53
N TYR A 41 1.42 7.22 -4.04
CA TYR A 41 0.72 6.19 -3.29
C TYR A 41 1.63 4.97 -3.17
N ARG A 42 1.61 4.30 -2.02
CA ARG A 42 2.33 3.05 -1.82
C ARG A 42 1.43 2.01 -1.18
N ILE A 43 1.47 0.80 -1.69
CA ILE A 43 0.77 -0.35 -1.12
C ILE A 43 1.82 -1.42 -0.86
N THR A 44 2.09 -1.69 0.40
CA THR A 44 2.96 -2.79 0.83
C THR A 44 2.11 -3.95 1.31
N VAL A 45 2.37 -5.14 0.79
CA VAL A 45 1.61 -6.35 1.09
C VAL A 45 2.54 -7.40 1.72
N ASP A 46 2.13 -7.87 2.90
CA ASP A 46 2.67 -9.04 3.58
C ASP A 46 1.72 -10.23 3.35
N TYR A 47 2.21 -11.33 2.80
CA TYR A 47 1.42 -12.55 2.60
C TYR A 47 1.74 -13.58 3.68
N TYR A 48 0.84 -13.73 4.65
CA TYR A 48 1.09 -14.54 5.84
C TYR A 48 1.39 -16.01 5.53
N ASP A 49 0.64 -16.58 4.58
CA ASP A 49 0.74 -17.99 4.18
C ASP A 49 1.89 -18.25 3.19
N ARG A 50 2.66 -17.22 2.82
CA ARG A 50 3.74 -17.27 1.82
C ARG A 50 3.28 -17.83 0.47
N ARG A 51 1.99 -17.71 0.14
CA ARG A 51 1.49 -18.09 -1.19
C ARG A 51 2.06 -17.24 -2.31
N ALA A 52 2.63 -16.08 -1.97
CA ALA A 52 3.30 -15.17 -2.87
C ALA A 52 4.44 -14.47 -2.13
N HIS A 53 5.36 -13.90 -2.91
CA HIS A 53 6.37 -12.99 -2.39
C HIS A 53 5.72 -11.70 -1.87
N ASP A 54 6.15 -11.23 -0.69
CA ASP A 54 5.82 -9.89 -0.20
C ASP A 54 6.11 -8.84 -1.28
N SER A 55 5.23 -7.85 -1.42
CA SER A 55 5.27 -6.92 -2.53
C SER A 55 5.10 -5.48 -2.08
N CYS A 56 5.61 -4.57 -2.91
CA CYS A 56 5.44 -3.14 -2.71
C CYS A 56 5.15 -2.47 -4.05
N ALA A 57 3.92 -1.99 -4.20
CA ALA A 57 3.48 -1.17 -5.32
C ALA A 57 3.70 0.30 -4.98
N THR A 58 4.44 1.05 -5.80
CA THR A 58 4.59 2.50 -5.64
C THR A 58 4.08 3.22 -6.89
N LEU A 59 2.97 3.95 -6.75
CA LEU A 59 2.41 4.79 -7.79
C LEU A 59 2.97 6.21 -7.62
N VAL A 60 3.71 6.69 -8.61
CA VAL A 60 4.20 8.06 -8.66
C VAL A 60 3.40 8.83 -9.70
N ILE A 61 2.82 9.96 -9.28
CA ILE A 61 2.08 10.86 -10.14
C ILE A 61 2.98 12.04 -10.46
N ARG A 62 3.18 12.29 -11.75
CA ARG A 62 3.94 13.42 -12.27
C ARG A 62 3.07 14.24 -13.21
N ARG A 63 3.54 15.45 -13.55
CA ARG A 63 2.88 16.27 -14.59
C ARG A 63 2.80 15.55 -15.94
N SER A 64 3.77 14.68 -16.23
CA SER A 64 3.85 13.91 -17.48
C SER A 64 2.99 12.65 -17.50
N GLY A 65 2.37 12.27 -16.37
CA GLY A 65 1.58 11.05 -16.25
C GLY A 65 1.84 10.31 -14.93
N ALA A 66 1.21 9.16 -14.77
CA ALA A 66 1.34 8.33 -13.59
C ALA A 66 1.90 6.94 -13.92
N GLN A 67 2.75 6.44 -13.04
CA GLN A 67 3.44 5.17 -13.23
C GLN A 67 3.47 4.39 -11.92
N LEU A 68 3.05 3.13 -11.99
CA LEU A 68 3.11 2.18 -10.90
C LEU A 68 4.37 1.30 -11.05
N ALA A 69 5.19 1.25 -10.03
CA ALA A 69 6.35 0.36 -9.93
C ALA A 69 6.09 -0.74 -8.91
N MET A 70 6.09 -1.99 -9.36
CA MET A 70 5.89 -3.19 -8.53
C MET A 70 7.23 -3.84 -8.17
N HIS A 71 7.54 -3.89 -6.89
CA HIS A 71 8.70 -4.62 -6.36
C HIS A 71 8.23 -5.85 -5.59
N TYR A 72 9.00 -6.93 -5.71
CA TYR A 72 8.73 -8.21 -5.04
C TYR A 72 9.96 -8.63 -4.26
N GLN A 73 9.77 -9.02 -3.00
CA GLN A 73 10.88 -9.36 -2.12
C GLN A 73 11.52 -10.66 -2.61
N ARG A 74 12.81 -10.65 -2.94
CA ARG A 74 13.57 -11.82 -3.44
C ARG A 74 13.12 -12.37 -4.81
N ALA A 75 12.47 -11.54 -5.63
CA ALA A 75 12.18 -11.89 -7.03
C ALA A 75 12.71 -10.82 -7.99
N PHE A 76 12.88 -11.18 -9.27
CA PHE A 76 13.30 -10.30 -10.37
C PHE A 76 14.58 -9.49 -10.11
N ASP A 77 15.53 -10.01 -9.34
CA ASP A 77 16.73 -9.29 -8.90
C ASP A 77 16.41 -7.92 -8.26
N GLN A 78 15.25 -7.81 -7.61
CA GLN A 78 14.70 -6.59 -7.01
C GLN A 78 14.40 -5.46 -8.03
N LYS A 79 14.39 -5.75 -9.33
CA LYS A 79 14.00 -4.78 -10.35
C LYS A 79 12.48 -4.61 -10.39
N PRO A 80 11.96 -3.38 -10.47
CA PRO A 80 10.53 -3.17 -10.55
C PRO A 80 9.95 -3.60 -11.88
N ILE A 81 8.72 -4.11 -11.85
CA ILE A 81 7.85 -4.16 -13.02
C ILE A 81 7.09 -2.84 -13.10
N LEU A 82 7.11 -2.21 -14.27
CA LEU A 82 6.58 -0.87 -14.48
C LEU A 82 5.27 -0.93 -15.26
N TYR A 83 4.24 -0.25 -14.75
CA TYR A 83 2.93 -0.12 -15.38
C TYR A 83 2.56 1.35 -15.57
N PRO A 84 2.29 1.81 -16.79
CA PRO A 84 1.67 3.12 -16.98
C PRO A 84 0.24 3.09 -16.45
N ILE A 85 -0.17 4.11 -15.70
CA ILE A 85 -1.55 4.23 -15.20
C ILE A 85 -2.27 5.31 -16.01
N ALA A 86 -3.40 4.94 -16.62
CA ALA A 86 -4.21 5.85 -17.41
C ALA A 86 -4.80 6.96 -16.52
N THR A 87 -4.95 8.17 -17.07
CA THR A 87 -5.51 9.32 -16.34
C THR A 87 -6.88 9.02 -15.74
N ILE A 88 -7.78 8.38 -16.51
CA ILE A 88 -9.12 8.00 -16.03
C ILE A 88 -9.08 7.04 -14.84
N GLN A 89 -8.11 6.12 -14.83
CA GLN A 89 -7.92 5.15 -13.75
C GLN A 89 -7.39 5.85 -12.49
N LEU A 90 -6.43 6.77 -12.66
CA LEU A 90 -5.89 7.59 -11.58
C LEU A 90 -6.96 8.49 -10.95
N GLU A 91 -7.78 9.13 -11.78
CA GLU A 91 -8.88 9.99 -11.33
C GLU A 91 -9.91 9.20 -10.53
N ALA A 92 -10.32 8.03 -11.04
CA ALA A 92 -11.25 7.14 -10.33
C ALA A 92 -10.69 6.68 -8.98
N PHE A 93 -9.42 6.27 -8.94
CA PHE A 93 -8.75 5.90 -7.69
C PHE A 93 -8.69 7.07 -6.70
N SER A 94 -8.28 8.24 -7.16
CA SER A 94 -8.17 9.44 -6.33
C SER A 94 -9.53 9.87 -5.76
N HIS A 95 -10.58 9.82 -6.59
CA HIS A 95 -11.95 10.11 -6.18
C HIS A 95 -12.46 9.11 -5.12
N ALA A 96 -12.17 7.81 -5.30
CA ALA A 96 -12.52 6.79 -4.31
C ALA A 96 -11.86 7.08 -2.95
N LEU A 97 -10.56 7.42 -2.93
CA LEU A 97 -9.86 7.76 -1.69
C LEU A 97 -10.38 9.03 -1.01
N GLN A 98 -10.76 10.04 -1.80
CA GLN A 98 -11.39 11.26 -1.28
C GLN A 98 -12.76 10.97 -0.65
N THR A 99 -13.61 10.20 -1.34
CA THR A 99 -14.92 9.76 -0.83
C THR A 99 -14.77 9.00 0.48
N LEU A 100 -13.73 8.17 0.57
CA LEU A 100 -13.38 7.42 1.76
C LEU A 100 -12.75 8.25 2.87
N LYS A 101 -12.47 9.53 2.65
CA LYS A 101 -11.71 10.41 3.55
C LYS A 101 -10.40 9.76 4.03
N PHE A 102 -9.67 9.13 3.10
CA PHE A 102 -8.46 8.35 3.38
C PHE A 102 -7.48 9.09 4.30
N ASP A 103 -7.26 10.39 4.05
CA ASP A 103 -6.32 11.24 4.80
C ASP A 103 -6.63 11.38 6.32
N THR A 104 -7.80 10.93 6.76
CA THR A 104 -8.23 10.92 8.17
C THR A 104 -8.64 9.52 8.65
N LEU A 105 -8.51 8.52 7.80
CA LEU A 105 -8.83 7.14 8.15
C LEU A 105 -7.73 6.59 9.06
N SER A 106 -8.10 6.09 10.24
CA SER A 106 -7.18 5.36 11.11
C SER A 106 -6.98 3.94 10.62
N ASP A 107 -5.95 3.26 11.13
CA ASP A 107 -5.74 1.82 10.94
C ASP A 107 -7.01 1.03 11.27
N GLN A 108 -7.18 -0.13 10.63
CA GLN A 108 -8.29 -1.01 10.96
C GLN A 108 -8.22 -1.39 12.46
N PRO A 109 -9.32 -1.30 13.22
CA PRO A 109 -9.33 -1.71 14.61
C PRO A 109 -9.30 -3.24 14.72
N GLU A 110 -8.80 -3.74 15.84
CA GLU A 110 -8.87 -5.17 16.21
C GLU A 110 -8.28 -6.14 15.18
N ILE A 111 -7.27 -5.69 14.42
CA ILE A 111 -6.55 -6.56 13.46
C ILE A 111 -5.87 -7.70 14.23
N PRO A 112 -6.14 -8.98 13.88
CA PRO A 112 -5.44 -10.12 14.45
C PRO A 112 -3.92 -10.04 14.31
N LEU A 113 -3.20 -10.63 15.27
CA LEU A 113 -1.73 -10.62 15.30
C LEU A 113 -1.06 -11.36 14.13
N TYR A 114 -1.69 -12.43 13.67
CA TYR A 114 -1.14 -13.39 12.73
C TYR A 114 -2.30 -14.10 12.03
N GLY A 115 -2.01 -14.86 10.98
CA GLY A 115 -3.01 -15.66 10.28
C GLY A 115 -3.69 -14.95 9.11
N LEU A 116 -3.36 -13.69 8.86
CA LEU A 116 -3.96 -12.87 7.82
C LEU A 116 -2.90 -12.09 7.06
N ASP A 117 -3.22 -11.75 5.82
CA ASP A 117 -2.39 -10.80 5.07
C ASP A 117 -2.58 -9.40 5.64
N PHE A 118 -1.51 -8.59 5.53
CA PHE A 118 -1.54 -7.19 5.94
C PHE A 118 -1.14 -6.30 4.80
N TRP A 119 -1.91 -5.22 4.62
CA TRP A 119 -1.58 -4.14 3.71
C TRP A 119 -1.26 -2.89 4.50
N MET A 120 -0.17 -2.21 4.14
CA MET A 120 0.03 -0.81 4.49
C MET A 120 -0.22 0.01 3.23
N VAL A 121 -1.24 0.87 3.28
CA VAL A 121 -1.55 1.82 2.22
C VAL A 121 -1.07 3.18 2.67
N GLU A 122 -0.20 3.81 1.89
CA GLU A 122 0.35 5.12 2.20
C GLU A 122 0.03 6.11 1.06
N ARG A 123 -0.15 7.37 1.44
CA ARG A 123 -0.29 8.51 0.52
C ARG A 123 0.63 9.63 0.97
N ALA A 124 1.29 10.26 0.00
CA ALA A 124 2.03 11.49 0.24
C ALA A 124 1.85 12.50 -0.89
N ALA A 125 1.90 13.78 -0.52
CA ALA A 125 1.87 14.92 -1.43
C ALA A 125 2.56 16.11 -0.76
N GLY A 126 3.64 16.62 -1.35
CA GLY A 126 4.47 17.65 -0.71
C GLY A 126 5.03 17.19 0.63
N THR A 127 4.66 17.86 1.72
CA THR A 127 5.08 17.52 3.10
C THR A 127 4.13 16.55 3.81
N PHE A 128 2.93 16.35 3.26
CA PHE A 128 1.91 15.46 3.82
C PHE A 128 2.26 13.99 3.56
N VAL A 129 2.10 13.17 4.60
CA VAL A 129 2.26 11.71 4.57
C VAL A 129 1.21 11.12 5.49
N HIS A 130 0.43 10.16 5.00
CA HIS A 130 -0.54 9.40 5.79
C HIS A 130 -0.47 7.91 5.43
N SER A 131 -0.72 7.05 6.41
CA SER A 131 -0.70 5.60 6.22
C SER A 131 -1.86 4.94 6.97
N VAL A 132 -2.40 3.87 6.38
CA VAL A 132 -3.44 3.03 6.96
C VAL A 132 -3.03 1.57 6.82
N ILE A 133 -3.06 0.84 7.94
CA ILE A 133 -2.87 -0.60 7.99
C ILE A 133 -4.22 -1.29 8.00
N ILE A 134 -4.38 -2.28 7.13
CA ILE A 134 -5.60 -3.08 7.00
C ILE A 134 -5.26 -4.55 6.79
N SER A 135 -6.21 -5.41 7.16
CA SER A 135 -6.21 -6.81 6.71
C SER A 135 -7.36 -6.99 5.71
N PRO A 136 -7.08 -7.22 4.42
CA PRO A 136 -8.11 -7.21 3.38
C PRO A 136 -9.18 -8.30 3.56
N GLN A 137 -8.86 -9.39 4.24
CA GLN A 137 -9.79 -10.50 4.51
C GLN A 137 -10.88 -10.14 5.52
N THR A 138 -10.59 -9.23 6.45
CA THR A 138 -11.45 -8.93 7.61
C THR A 138 -11.86 -7.47 7.69
N ALA A 139 -11.40 -6.64 6.74
CA ALA A 139 -11.66 -5.21 6.70
C ALA A 139 -13.17 -4.91 6.73
N PRO A 140 -13.67 -4.17 7.74
CA PRO A 140 -15.05 -3.74 7.80
C PRO A 140 -15.23 -2.33 7.21
N GLY A 141 -16.47 -1.97 6.86
CA GLY A 141 -16.85 -0.59 6.51
C GLY A 141 -15.90 0.11 5.53
N ARG A 142 -15.39 1.28 5.92
CA ARG A 142 -14.47 2.11 5.11
C ARG A 142 -13.16 1.40 4.75
N HIS A 143 -12.67 0.48 5.58
CA HIS A 143 -11.49 -0.32 5.25
C HIS A 143 -11.81 -1.32 4.15
N ALA A 144 -13.00 -1.92 4.15
CA ALA A 144 -13.47 -2.80 3.07
C ALA A 144 -13.60 -2.04 1.74
N ASP A 145 -14.11 -0.80 1.81
CA ASP A 145 -14.18 0.07 0.64
C ASP A 145 -12.80 0.45 0.10
N LEU A 146 -11.82 0.67 0.98
CA LEU A 146 -10.42 0.90 0.57
C LEU A 146 -9.85 -0.33 -0.17
N VAL A 147 -10.09 -1.53 0.35
CA VAL A 147 -9.69 -2.78 -0.33
C VAL A 147 -10.31 -2.85 -1.72
N ARG A 148 -11.63 -2.59 -1.84
CA ARG A 148 -12.33 -2.56 -3.13
C ARG A 148 -11.77 -1.51 -4.08
N ALA A 149 -11.53 -0.30 -3.60
CA ALA A 149 -10.99 0.79 -4.42
C ALA A 149 -9.63 0.42 -5.02
N ILE A 150 -8.75 -0.21 -4.24
CA ILE A 150 -7.45 -0.71 -4.72
C ILE A 150 -7.65 -1.84 -5.73
N GLN A 151 -8.49 -2.83 -5.43
CA GLN A 151 -8.75 -3.94 -6.34
C GLN A 151 -9.37 -3.50 -7.67
N THR A 152 -10.25 -2.51 -7.64
CA THR A 152 -10.95 -2.00 -8.84
C THR A 152 -10.07 -1.08 -9.66
N HIS A 153 -9.34 -0.15 -9.03
CA HIS A 153 -8.65 0.92 -9.74
C HIS A 153 -7.14 0.73 -9.82
N LEU A 154 -6.54 -0.19 -9.06
CA LEU A 154 -5.12 -0.53 -9.13
C LEU A 154 -4.92 -2.06 -9.00
N PRO A 155 -5.58 -2.89 -9.83
CA PRO A 155 -5.43 -4.35 -9.75
C PRO A 155 -3.98 -4.81 -9.95
N GLU A 156 -3.17 -4.07 -10.72
CA GLU A 156 -1.75 -4.34 -10.92
C GLU A 156 -0.95 -4.27 -9.62
N ALA A 157 -1.39 -3.45 -8.65
CA ALA A 157 -0.75 -3.30 -7.34
C ALA A 157 -0.85 -4.57 -6.48
N LEU A 158 -1.74 -5.50 -6.85
CA LEU A 158 -2.04 -6.72 -6.10
C LEU A 158 -1.64 -8.00 -6.86
N ARG A 159 -0.92 -7.85 -7.97
CA ARG A 159 -0.50 -9.00 -8.79
C ARG A 159 0.41 -9.93 -7.97
N LEU A 160 0.04 -11.20 -7.92
CA LEU A 160 0.78 -12.22 -7.19
C LEU A 160 1.95 -12.77 -8.02
N ILE A 161 3.07 -13.03 -7.35
CA ILE A 161 4.23 -13.74 -7.87
C ILE A 161 4.56 -14.85 -6.88
N VAL A 162 4.58 -16.09 -7.37
CA VAL A 162 4.79 -17.33 -6.61
C VAL A 162 6.23 -17.80 -6.76
#